data_AF-A0A2A7UD07-F1
#
_entry.id   AF-A0A2A7UD07-F1
#
_cell.length_a   1.000
_cell.length_b   1.000
_cell.length_c   1.000
_cell.angle_alpha   90.00
_cell.angle_beta   90.00
_cell.angle_gamma   90.00
#
_symmetry.space_group_name_H-M   'P 1'
#
loop_
_entity.id
_entity.type
_entity.pdbx_description
1 polymer ?
#
loop_
_entity_poly.entity_id
_entity_poly.type
_entity_poly.pdbx_seq_one_letter_code
_entity_poly.pdbx_strand_id
1 'polypeptide(L)'
;MDSDEVRVRPARGARLGVWAAIAAAISAAAAGPAAADVLVPLPDGQETAPGATLTRTGEHAVVSPSMAANGAGRVVWVSGTVTAEVTDTPTVERPGPYSTPENWPGTNNSSTHGASQVSTGYIVGCQVSIGDSAISAGLSGNVSTNGGGVGGSAGIQIGPGQVKFVQVGFKDILRPGIYSLGYRDFEIEIQGCGGYAQARAYTVVEIIGDHYSKTTLYGAPFSIG
;
A
#
# COMPACT_ATOMS: atom_id res chain seq x y z
N MET A 1 -65.67 18.13 -84.44
CA MET A 1 -64.60 18.13 -85.47
C MET A 1 -63.42 18.77 -84.77
N ASP A 2 -62.32 18.16 -84.44
CA ASP A 2 -61.47 17.09 -84.98
C ASP A 2 -60.44 16.89 -83.84
N SER A 3 -59.71 15.82 -83.58
CA SER A 3 -59.58 14.45 -84.05
C SER A 3 -58.52 13.84 -83.12
N ASP A 4 -58.53 12.51 -83.07
CA ASP A 4 -57.64 11.62 -82.33
C ASP A 4 -56.13 11.89 -82.43
N GLU A 5 -55.47 11.60 -81.30
CA GLU A 5 -54.33 10.69 -81.08
C GLU A 5 -53.16 10.63 -82.09
N VAL A 6 -51.91 10.60 -81.58
CA VAL A 6 -50.92 9.50 -81.75
C VAL A 6 -49.52 9.90 -81.22
N ARG A 7 -49.14 9.26 -80.11
CA ARG A 7 -47.92 8.44 -79.85
C ARG A 7 -46.49 8.98 -80.16
N VAL A 8 -45.58 8.87 -79.18
CA VAL A 8 -44.38 7.98 -79.09
C VAL A 8 -43.41 8.45 -77.98
N ARG A 9 -42.99 7.49 -77.12
CA ARG A 9 -42.04 7.61 -75.96
C ARG A 9 -40.56 7.57 -76.45
N PRO A 10 -39.49 7.44 -75.62
CA PRO A 10 -39.20 7.82 -74.23
C PRO A 10 -37.86 8.60 -74.09
N ALA A 11 -37.56 9.18 -72.92
CA ALA A 11 -36.16 9.33 -72.50
C ALA A 11 -36.02 9.17 -70.99
N ARG A 12 -35.28 8.13 -70.62
CA ARG A 12 -34.85 7.78 -69.27
C ARG A 12 -34.03 8.92 -68.69
N GLY A 13 -34.40 9.39 -67.50
CA GLY A 13 -33.62 10.33 -66.71
C GLY A 13 -33.72 9.95 -65.25
N ALA A 14 -32.75 9.17 -64.78
CA ALA A 14 -32.62 8.69 -63.42
C ALA A 14 -32.68 9.83 -62.40
N ARG A 15 -33.42 9.65 -61.30
CA ARG A 15 -33.07 10.26 -60.02
C ARG A 15 -33.19 9.22 -58.92
N LEU A 16 -32.00 8.94 -58.40
CA LEU A 16 -31.64 7.97 -57.39
C LEU A 16 -32.38 8.26 -56.07
N GLY A 17 -32.69 7.19 -55.36
CA GLY A 17 -33.29 7.23 -54.03
C GLY A 17 -32.40 7.96 -53.02
N VAL A 18 -33.04 8.66 -52.10
CA VAL A 18 -32.40 9.20 -50.91
C VAL A 18 -32.90 8.37 -49.74
N TRP A 19 -32.11 7.35 -49.38
CA TRP A 19 -32.21 6.71 -48.08
C TRP A 19 -31.54 7.65 -47.07
N ALA A 20 -32.30 8.15 -46.11
CA ALA A 20 -31.75 8.94 -45.01
C ALA A 20 -31.06 7.99 -44.01
N ALA A 21 -29.74 7.91 -44.05
CA ALA A 21 -28.96 7.25 -43.01
C ALA A 21 -28.77 8.20 -41.81
N ILE A 22 -29.39 7.87 -40.67
CA ILE A 22 -29.15 8.56 -39.40
C ILE A 22 -27.81 8.04 -38.86
N ALA A 23 -26.75 8.83 -38.98
CA ALA A 23 -25.48 8.55 -38.33
C ALA A 23 -25.58 8.96 -36.85
N ALA A 24 -25.79 7.98 -35.95
CA ALA A 24 -25.59 8.19 -34.52
C ALA A 24 -24.08 8.31 -34.25
N ALA A 25 -23.57 9.53 -34.17
CA ALA A 25 -22.22 9.79 -33.71
C ALA A 25 -22.17 9.54 -32.19
N ILE A 26 -21.84 8.31 -31.79
CA ILE A 26 -21.47 8.01 -30.40
C ILE A 26 -20.08 8.61 -30.21
N SER A 27 -20.01 9.78 -29.58
CA SER A 27 -18.75 10.33 -29.08
C SER A 27 -18.27 9.42 -27.96
N ALA A 28 -17.36 8.50 -28.26
CA ALA A 28 -16.62 7.76 -27.26
C ALA A 28 -15.82 8.76 -26.43
N ALA A 29 -16.31 9.07 -25.23
CA ALA A 29 -15.47 9.68 -24.22
C ALA A 29 -14.30 8.69 -23.99
N ALA A 30 -13.10 9.09 -24.39
CA ALA A 30 -11.90 8.33 -24.12
C ALA A 30 -11.69 8.31 -22.60
N ALA A 31 -12.27 7.33 -21.92
CA ALA A 31 -11.77 6.92 -20.63
C ALA A 31 -10.30 6.55 -20.84
N GLY A 32 -9.39 7.35 -20.29
CA GLY A 32 -7.98 6.95 -20.21
C GLY A 32 -7.88 5.59 -19.53
N PRO A 33 -6.76 4.86 -19.71
CA PRO A 33 -6.59 3.56 -19.07
C PRO A 33 -6.80 3.71 -17.56
N ALA A 34 -7.78 3.00 -17.00
CA ALA A 34 -7.85 2.84 -15.56
C ALA A 34 -6.63 2.01 -15.15
N ALA A 35 -5.67 2.63 -14.47
CA ALA A 35 -4.59 1.89 -13.85
C ALA A 35 -5.23 1.01 -12.76
N ALA A 36 -5.25 -0.30 -13.00
CA ALA A 36 -5.86 -1.25 -12.09
C ALA A 36 -4.89 -1.58 -10.95
N ASP A 37 -5.46 -2.00 -9.83
CA ASP A 37 -4.71 -2.54 -8.72
C ASP A 37 -3.92 -3.79 -9.13
N VAL A 38 -2.68 -3.91 -8.66
CA VAL A 38 -1.83 -5.09 -8.88
C VAL A 38 -1.71 -5.88 -7.58
N LEU A 39 -2.28 -7.09 -7.57
CA LEU A 39 -2.10 -8.03 -6.46
C LEU A 39 -0.72 -8.69 -6.53
N VAL A 40 0.03 -8.59 -5.43
CA VAL A 40 1.31 -9.23 -5.21
C VAL A 40 1.15 -10.24 -4.06
N PRO A 41 1.07 -11.55 -4.34
CA PRO A 41 1.10 -12.57 -3.31
C PRO A 41 2.51 -12.65 -2.70
N LEU A 42 2.59 -12.75 -1.38
CA LEU A 42 3.86 -12.84 -0.66
C LEU A 42 3.96 -14.20 0.04
N PRO A 43 5.14 -14.83 0.05
CA PRO A 43 5.32 -16.11 0.70
C PRO A 43 5.21 -15.99 2.21
N ASP A 44 4.64 -17.02 2.82
CA ASP A 44 4.65 -17.19 4.26
C ASP A 44 6.09 -17.32 4.78
N GLY A 45 6.30 -16.99 6.06
CA GLY A 45 7.62 -17.03 6.68
C GLY A 45 7.53 -17.39 8.15
N GLN A 46 8.62 -17.97 8.67
CA GLN A 46 8.76 -18.32 10.07
C GLN A 46 10.19 -18.03 10.53
N GLU A 47 10.34 -17.55 11.76
CA GLU A 47 11.63 -17.34 12.42
C GLU A 47 11.54 -17.84 13.86
N THR A 48 12.58 -18.53 14.34
CA THR A 48 12.64 -18.99 15.73
C THR A 48 13.54 -18.05 16.53
N ALA A 49 13.03 -17.57 17.66
CA ALA A 49 13.72 -16.75 18.63
C ALA A 49 13.94 -17.55 19.94
N PRO A 50 14.93 -17.16 20.76
CA PRO A 50 14.97 -17.61 22.15
C PRO A 50 13.65 -17.30 22.86
N GLY A 51 12.91 -18.32 23.27
CA GLY A 51 11.64 -18.20 23.99
C GLY A 51 10.42 -17.86 23.13
N ALA A 52 10.54 -17.75 21.81
CA ALA A 52 9.40 -17.48 20.93
C ALA A 52 9.55 -18.00 19.49
N THR A 53 8.45 -18.30 18.82
CA THR A 53 8.42 -18.57 17.38
C THR A 53 7.50 -17.57 16.69
N LEU A 54 8.02 -16.89 15.68
CA LEU A 54 7.28 -15.96 14.84
C LEU A 54 6.84 -16.66 13.55
N THR A 55 5.58 -16.51 13.17
CA THR A 55 5.06 -16.92 11.86
C THR A 55 4.32 -15.74 11.22
N ARG A 56 4.44 -15.61 9.91
CA ARG A 56 3.64 -14.69 9.09
C ARG A 56 2.99 -15.48 7.97
N THR A 57 1.68 -15.32 7.83
CA THR A 57 0.86 -16.09 6.90
C THR A 57 -0.15 -15.23 6.15
N GLY A 58 -0.50 -15.66 4.93
CA GLY A 58 -1.55 -15.05 4.12
C GLY A 58 -1.23 -13.62 3.68
N GLU A 59 0.06 -13.30 3.61
CA GLU A 59 0.51 -11.96 3.29
C GLU A 59 0.30 -11.65 1.80
N HIS A 60 -0.28 -10.49 1.52
CA HIS A 60 -0.40 -9.96 0.17
C HIS A 60 -0.40 -8.44 0.17
N ALA A 61 0.03 -7.89 -0.96
CA ALA A 61 0.02 -6.46 -1.20
C ALA A 61 -0.83 -6.16 -2.44
N VAL A 62 -1.61 -5.10 -2.40
CA VAL A 62 -2.38 -4.58 -3.53
C VAL A 62 -1.80 -3.22 -3.86
N VAL A 63 -1.01 -3.15 -4.93
CA VAL A 63 -0.37 -1.90 -5.37
C VAL A 63 -1.38 -1.11 -6.18
N SER A 64 -1.69 0.09 -5.71
CA SER A 64 -2.72 0.95 -6.29
C SER A 64 -2.10 2.21 -6.88
N PRO A 65 -2.74 2.81 -7.89
CA PRO A 65 -2.38 4.16 -8.35
C PRO A 65 -2.51 5.17 -7.20
N SER A 66 -1.57 6.12 -7.15
CA SER A 66 -1.65 7.19 -6.16
C SER A 66 -2.87 8.09 -6.38
N MET A 67 -3.68 8.31 -5.34
CA MET A 67 -4.84 9.21 -5.38
C MET A 67 -4.46 10.66 -5.67
N ALA A 68 -3.25 11.08 -5.29
CA ALA A 68 -2.72 12.40 -5.60
C ALA A 68 -2.37 12.57 -7.10
N ALA A 69 -2.22 11.46 -7.83
CA ALA A 69 -1.95 11.41 -9.28
C ALA A 69 -0.81 12.34 -9.75
N ASN A 70 0.18 12.60 -8.89
CA ASN A 70 1.26 13.58 -9.13
C ASN A 70 2.54 12.95 -9.72
N GLY A 71 2.51 11.66 -10.10
CA GLY A 71 3.66 10.92 -10.65
C GLY A 71 4.76 10.55 -9.65
N ALA A 72 4.73 11.11 -8.44
CA ALA A 72 5.69 10.86 -7.36
C ALA A 72 5.05 10.11 -6.17
N GLY A 73 3.76 9.80 -6.24
CA GLY A 73 3.05 9.02 -5.24
C GLY A 73 3.20 7.52 -5.49
N ARG A 74 3.27 6.74 -4.40
CA ARG A 74 3.13 5.26 -4.40
C ARG A 74 2.13 4.89 -3.33
N VAL A 75 1.20 4.00 -3.66
CA VAL A 75 0.19 3.50 -2.72
C VAL A 75 0.19 1.98 -2.77
N VAL A 76 0.19 1.36 -1.60
CA VAL A 76 0.00 -0.07 -1.46
C VAL A 76 -0.87 -0.39 -0.26
N TRP A 77 -1.80 -1.32 -0.44
CA TRP A 77 -2.64 -1.87 0.63
C TRP A 77 -2.08 -3.23 1.02
N VAL A 78 -1.72 -3.40 2.28
CA VAL A 78 -1.09 -4.62 2.77
C VAL A 78 -1.99 -5.35 3.75
N SER A 79 -1.97 -6.68 3.65
CA SER A 79 -2.79 -7.59 4.44
C SER A 79 -1.95 -8.79 4.85
N GLY A 80 -2.20 -9.33 6.04
CA GLY A 80 -1.48 -10.49 6.54
C GLY A 80 -1.82 -10.80 8.00
N THR A 81 -1.40 -11.98 8.44
CA THR A 81 -1.50 -12.39 9.84
C THR A 81 -0.14 -12.77 10.37
N VAL A 82 0.21 -12.18 11.51
CA VAL A 82 1.41 -12.53 12.28
C VAL A 82 0.99 -13.27 13.53
N THR A 83 1.67 -14.36 13.86
CA THR A 83 1.49 -15.10 15.11
C THR A 83 2.84 -15.25 15.80
N ALA A 84 2.89 -14.87 17.07
CA ALA A 84 4.01 -15.10 17.98
C ALA A 84 3.59 -16.14 19.01
N GLU A 85 4.22 -17.30 18.97
CA GLU A 85 4.11 -18.32 20.00
C GLU A 85 5.23 -18.12 21.01
N VAL A 86 4.90 -17.63 22.21
CA VAL A 86 5.89 -17.30 23.24
C VAL A 86 5.87 -18.38 24.31
N THR A 87 6.98 -19.09 24.46
CA THR A 87 7.14 -20.16 25.45
C THR A 87 7.81 -19.67 26.73
N ASP A 88 8.63 -18.61 26.65
CA ASP A 88 9.39 -18.11 27.79
C ASP A 88 9.43 -16.58 27.79
N THR A 89 8.93 -15.99 28.87
CA THR A 89 8.94 -14.54 29.15
C THR A 89 8.52 -14.33 30.61
N PRO A 90 9.11 -13.34 31.31
CA PRO A 90 8.61 -12.90 32.61
C PRO A 90 7.13 -12.56 32.55
N THR A 91 6.40 -12.88 33.62
CA THR A 91 5.02 -12.45 33.77
C THR A 91 4.98 -11.01 34.28
N VAL A 92 4.30 -10.15 33.54
CA VAL A 92 4.17 -8.72 33.84
C VAL A 92 2.70 -8.39 34.03
N GLU A 93 2.32 -7.84 35.18
CA GLU A 93 0.92 -7.49 35.47
C GLU A 93 0.43 -6.27 34.69
N ARG A 94 1.32 -5.30 34.47
CA ARG A 94 1.03 -4.07 33.74
C ARG A 94 2.27 -3.62 32.96
N PRO A 95 2.16 -3.41 31.63
CA PRO A 95 3.22 -2.79 30.86
C PRO A 95 3.43 -1.35 31.33
N GLY A 96 4.69 -0.91 31.34
CA GLY A 96 5.05 0.49 31.55
C GLY A 96 4.49 1.41 30.45
N PRO A 97 4.60 2.74 30.62
CA PRO A 97 4.10 3.69 29.65
C PRO A 97 4.77 3.47 28.28
N TYR A 98 3.95 3.33 27.24
CA TYR A 98 4.43 3.20 25.87
C TYR A 98 5.10 4.51 25.44
N SER A 99 6.37 4.43 25.06
CA SER A 99 7.03 5.45 24.24
C SER A 99 7.03 4.98 22.80
N THR A 100 6.58 5.86 21.89
CA THR A 100 6.71 5.61 20.44
C THR A 100 8.18 5.38 20.11
N PRO A 101 8.56 4.26 19.48
CA PRO A 101 9.91 4.08 19.00
C PRO A 101 10.20 5.20 17.98
N GLU A 102 11.17 6.06 18.27
CA GLU A 102 11.42 7.29 17.48
C GLU A 102 12.17 7.01 16.15
N ASN A 103 11.98 5.83 15.54
CA ASN A 103 12.68 5.39 14.32
C ASN A 103 14.22 5.57 14.39
N TRP A 104 14.81 5.36 15.57
CA TRP A 104 16.25 5.45 15.76
C TRP A 104 16.97 4.26 15.12
N PRO A 105 18.18 4.44 14.57
CA PRO A 105 18.98 3.34 14.04
C PRO A 105 19.09 2.17 15.03
N GLY A 106 18.76 0.96 14.59
CA GLY A 106 18.81 -0.26 15.39
C GLY A 106 17.54 -0.60 16.19
N THR A 107 16.57 0.31 16.29
CA THR A 107 15.31 0.04 16.99
C THR A 107 14.33 -0.78 16.17
N ASN A 108 14.44 -0.83 14.84
CA ASN A 108 13.44 -1.47 13.95
C ASN A 108 12.00 -1.10 14.29
N ASN A 109 11.80 0.14 14.78
CA ASN A 109 10.52 0.65 15.26
C ASN A 109 9.81 -0.24 16.31
N SER A 110 10.59 -0.83 17.22
CA SER A 110 10.12 -1.70 18.30
C SER A 110 10.59 -1.17 19.67
N SER A 111 9.81 -1.37 20.74
CA SER A 111 10.12 -0.90 22.09
C SER A 111 9.49 -1.80 23.17
N THR A 112 10.29 -2.27 24.11
CA THR A 112 9.81 -2.94 25.32
C THR A 112 9.63 -1.94 26.46
N HIS A 113 8.40 -1.51 26.73
CA HIS A 113 8.06 -0.64 27.86
C HIS A 113 7.77 -1.51 29.10
N GLY A 114 8.77 -2.28 29.54
CA GLY A 114 8.65 -3.15 30.71
C GLY A 114 7.85 -4.44 30.50
N ALA A 115 7.43 -4.73 29.27
CA ALA A 115 6.88 -6.03 28.86
C ALA A 115 7.56 -6.48 27.55
N SER A 116 7.58 -7.79 27.33
CA SER A 116 7.91 -8.37 26.01
C SER A 116 6.91 -7.86 24.98
N GLN A 117 7.32 -7.72 23.71
CA GLN A 117 6.46 -7.18 22.66
C GLN A 117 6.70 -7.90 21.34
N VAL A 118 5.62 -8.11 20.59
CA VAL A 118 5.70 -8.40 19.15
C VAL A 118 5.20 -7.18 18.37
N SER A 119 5.95 -6.71 17.38
CA SER A 119 5.57 -5.62 16.49
C SER A 119 5.74 -6.03 15.03
N THR A 120 4.91 -5.48 14.15
CA THR A 120 4.94 -5.80 12.72
C THR A 120 4.74 -4.56 11.87
N GLY A 121 5.32 -4.58 10.68
CA GLY A 121 5.30 -3.45 9.77
C GLY A 121 6.02 -3.71 8.46
N TYR A 122 6.25 -2.61 7.72
CA TYR A 122 6.94 -2.63 6.44
C TYR A 122 8.12 -1.66 6.45
N ILE A 123 9.25 -2.14 5.92
CA ILE A 123 10.38 -1.32 5.54
C ILE A 123 10.14 -0.86 4.13
N VAL A 124 10.17 0.44 3.91
CA VAL A 124 9.83 1.05 2.62
C VAL A 124 10.99 1.92 2.18
N GLY A 125 11.45 1.70 0.95
CA GLY A 125 12.55 2.44 0.34
C GLY A 125 12.14 3.02 -1.01
N CYS A 126 12.65 4.21 -1.29
CA CYS A 126 12.51 4.87 -2.58
C CYS A 126 13.90 5.17 -3.19
N GLN A 127 14.07 4.90 -4.49
CA GLN A 127 15.35 5.09 -5.17
C GLN A 127 15.77 6.57 -5.22
N VAL A 128 14.90 7.46 -5.70
CA VAL A 128 15.16 8.91 -5.71
C VAL A 128 14.00 9.64 -5.06
N SER A 129 14.25 10.65 -4.23
CA SER A 129 13.18 11.57 -3.92
C SER A 129 13.18 12.74 -4.86
N ILE A 130 11.98 12.99 -5.35
CA ILE A 130 11.62 14.27 -5.94
C ILE A 130 11.17 15.11 -4.75
N GLY A 131 12.13 15.46 -3.89
CA GLY A 131 11.87 16.39 -2.79
C GLY A 131 11.37 17.73 -3.33
N ASP A 132 10.69 18.47 -2.48
CA ASP A 132 10.02 19.78 -2.67
C ASP A 132 10.86 20.92 -3.29
N SER A 133 11.97 20.65 -3.97
CA SER A 133 12.75 21.65 -4.70
C SER A 133 12.06 22.19 -5.96
N ALA A 134 10.97 21.55 -6.42
CA ALA A 134 10.11 22.06 -7.50
C ALA A 134 8.80 22.72 -7.00
N ILE A 135 8.48 22.58 -5.70
CA ILE A 135 7.27 23.14 -5.04
C ILE A 135 7.68 24.08 -3.88
N SER A 136 8.92 24.57 -3.88
CA SER A 136 9.37 25.62 -2.93
C SER A 136 8.78 27.01 -3.22
N ALA A 137 7.85 27.12 -4.16
CA ALA A 137 7.07 28.33 -4.46
C ALA A 137 5.59 28.15 -4.08
N GLY A 138 5.31 27.93 -2.79
CA GLY A 138 3.99 28.17 -2.21
C GLY A 138 3.44 27.03 -1.37
N LEU A 139 3.13 27.34 -0.11
CA LEU A 139 2.51 26.51 0.93
C LEU A 139 3.42 25.51 1.66
N SER A 140 4.13 26.03 2.66
CA SER A 140 4.58 25.26 3.82
C SER A 140 3.36 24.74 4.60
N GLY A 141 3.08 23.45 4.51
CA GLY A 141 2.07 22.75 5.30
C GLY A 141 2.56 21.35 5.66
N ASN A 142 3.43 21.26 6.66
CA ASN A 142 3.95 20.00 7.17
C ASN A 142 2.87 19.30 8.00
N VAL A 143 2.12 18.37 7.40
CA VAL A 143 1.20 17.49 8.14
C VAL A 143 2.03 16.32 8.66
N SER A 144 2.58 16.50 9.86
CA SER A 144 3.15 15.42 10.65
C SER A 144 2.01 14.63 11.29
N THR A 145 1.74 13.43 10.82
CA THR A 145 0.89 12.45 11.54
C THR A 145 1.72 11.75 12.61
N ASN A 146 2.22 12.51 13.58
CA ASN A 146 2.62 11.98 14.88
C ASN A 146 1.35 11.83 15.72
N GLY A 147 0.72 10.66 15.64
CA GLY A 147 -0.46 10.33 16.43
C GLY A 147 -0.55 8.84 16.65
N GLY A 148 -0.16 8.39 17.85
CA GLY A 148 -0.32 7.01 18.28
C GLY A 148 -1.79 6.59 18.33
N GLY A 149 -2.02 5.29 18.07
CA GLY A 149 -3.32 4.64 18.18
C GLY A 149 -3.78 4.07 16.84
N VAL A 150 -3.97 2.75 16.82
CA VAL A 150 -4.56 1.93 15.75
C VAL A 150 -5.46 2.73 14.79
N GLY A 151 -5.01 2.92 13.55
CA GLY A 151 -5.78 3.66 12.55
C GLY A 151 -5.18 3.69 11.13
N GLY A 152 -5.67 2.79 10.27
CA GLY A 152 -6.01 3.00 8.85
C GLY A 152 -4.93 3.25 7.78
N SER A 153 -3.97 4.15 8.00
CA SER A 153 -3.15 4.65 6.89
C SER A 153 -1.89 5.36 7.39
N ALA A 154 -0.75 5.14 6.73
CA ALA A 154 0.49 5.85 6.98
C ALA A 154 0.91 6.69 5.76
N GLY A 155 0.88 8.02 5.89
CA GLY A 155 1.41 8.96 4.89
C GLY A 155 2.86 9.33 5.22
N ILE A 156 3.81 9.03 4.32
CA ILE A 156 5.24 9.16 4.60
C ILE A 156 5.95 9.95 3.49
N GLN A 157 6.62 11.04 3.88
CA GLN A 157 7.55 11.76 3.03
C GLN A 157 8.94 11.09 3.10
N ILE A 158 9.48 10.67 1.96
CA ILE A 158 10.76 9.93 1.87
C ILE A 158 11.76 10.74 1.04
N GLY A 159 12.94 11.01 1.60
CA GLY A 159 14.09 11.61 0.89
C GLY A 159 14.88 10.61 0.03
N PRO A 160 15.79 11.03 -0.87
CA PRO A 160 16.49 10.13 -1.78
C PRO A 160 17.36 9.15 -0.99
N GLY A 161 17.24 7.85 -1.26
CA GLY A 161 17.97 6.80 -0.54
C GLY A 161 17.53 6.59 0.90
N GLN A 162 16.42 7.20 1.34
CA GLN A 162 15.88 6.98 2.67
C GLN A 162 15.03 5.72 2.73
N VAL A 163 15.16 5.03 3.85
CA VAL A 163 14.36 3.88 4.24
C VAL A 163 13.53 4.27 5.44
N LYS A 164 12.23 4.03 5.40
CA LYS A 164 11.29 4.31 6.48
C LYS A 164 10.65 3.03 6.99
N PHE A 165 10.49 2.95 8.30
CA PHE A 165 9.73 1.88 8.95
C PHE A 165 8.30 2.36 9.13
N VAL A 166 7.37 1.61 8.56
CA VAL A 166 5.94 1.79 8.73
C VAL A 166 5.49 0.72 9.71
N GLN A 167 5.08 1.11 10.92
CA GLN A 167 4.53 0.14 11.87
C GLN A 167 3.03 0.00 11.64
N VAL A 168 2.60 -1.23 11.41
CA VAL A 168 1.19 -1.60 11.25
C VAL A 168 0.56 -1.80 12.62
N GLY A 169 1.29 -2.42 13.55
CA GLY A 169 0.81 -2.63 14.91
C GLY A 169 1.81 -3.37 15.80
N PHE A 170 1.45 -3.46 17.07
CA PHE A 170 2.20 -4.21 18.08
C PHE A 170 1.26 -4.81 19.12
N LYS A 171 1.76 -5.78 19.88
CA LYS A 171 1.06 -6.40 21.00
C LYS A 171 2.04 -6.72 22.11
N ASP A 172 1.67 -6.35 23.33
CA ASP A 172 2.43 -6.69 24.52
C ASP A 172 2.18 -8.14 24.92
N ILE A 173 3.28 -8.80 25.29
CA ILE A 173 3.34 -10.17 25.74
C ILE A 173 3.56 -10.12 27.26
N LEU A 174 2.46 -10.28 28.00
CA LEU A 174 2.46 -10.18 29.46
C LEU A 174 2.78 -11.49 30.17
N ARG A 175 2.70 -12.61 29.43
CA ARG A 175 2.90 -13.98 29.91
C ARG A 175 3.12 -14.91 28.71
N PRO A 176 3.68 -16.11 28.90
CA PRO A 176 3.75 -17.12 27.83
C PRO A 176 2.37 -17.40 27.22
N GLY A 177 2.32 -17.59 25.91
CA GLY A 177 1.08 -17.79 25.17
C GLY A 177 1.20 -17.47 23.68
N ILE A 178 0.07 -17.59 22.97
CA ILE A 178 -0.02 -17.33 21.53
C ILE A 178 -0.63 -15.95 21.30
N TYR A 179 0.07 -15.12 20.55
CA TYR A 179 -0.32 -13.75 20.25
C TYR A 179 -0.44 -13.58 18.74
N SER A 180 -1.63 -13.22 18.25
CA SER A 180 -1.85 -12.95 16.83
C SER A 180 -2.17 -11.48 16.57
N LEU A 181 -1.63 -10.97 15.47
CA LEU A 181 -1.80 -9.63 14.89
C LEU A 181 -2.26 -9.80 13.45
N GLY A 182 -3.56 -9.65 13.20
CA GLY A 182 -4.13 -9.62 11.86
C GLY A 182 -4.33 -8.18 11.39
N TYR A 183 -3.91 -7.89 10.17
CA TYR A 183 -4.16 -6.61 9.50
C TYR A 183 -4.68 -6.87 8.10
N ARG A 184 -5.57 -5.98 7.65
CA ARG A 184 -6.24 -6.09 6.37
C ARG A 184 -6.34 -4.70 5.76
N ASP A 185 -5.96 -4.61 4.49
CA ASP A 185 -6.07 -3.41 3.67
C ASP A 185 -5.47 -2.19 4.40
N PHE A 186 -4.30 -2.38 5.02
CA PHE A 186 -3.57 -1.29 5.67
C PHE A 186 -2.88 -0.44 4.60
N GLU A 187 -3.17 0.85 4.55
CA GLU A 187 -2.63 1.72 3.51
C GLU A 187 -1.22 2.22 3.86
N ILE A 188 -0.31 2.07 2.90
CA ILE A 188 1.01 2.70 2.91
C ILE A 188 1.07 3.65 1.71
N GLU A 189 1.11 4.96 2.01
CA GLU A 189 1.23 6.00 1.01
C GLU A 189 2.58 6.71 1.14
N ILE A 190 3.32 6.76 0.04
CA ILE A 190 4.59 7.48 -0.08
C ILE A 190 4.39 8.61 -1.05
N GLN A 191 4.85 9.80 -0.64
CA GLN A 191 4.87 10.97 -1.50
C GLN A 191 6.32 11.39 -1.79
N GLY A 192 6.53 12.06 -2.92
CA GLY A 192 7.86 12.51 -3.35
C GLY A 192 8.80 11.40 -3.81
N CYS A 193 8.30 10.20 -4.10
CA CYS A 193 9.12 9.09 -4.58
C CYS A 193 9.20 9.05 -6.12
N GLY A 194 10.38 9.33 -6.66
CA GLY A 194 10.67 9.16 -8.08
C GLY A 194 11.31 7.80 -8.37
N GLY A 195 10.96 7.22 -9.51
CA GLY A 195 11.53 5.93 -9.94
C GLY A 195 11.09 4.76 -9.07
N TYR A 196 11.96 3.75 -8.93
CA TYR A 196 11.64 2.49 -8.27
C TYR A 196 11.47 2.63 -6.76
N ALA A 197 10.42 2.01 -6.24
CA ALA A 197 10.10 1.87 -4.83
C ALA A 197 9.91 0.39 -4.47
N GLN A 198 10.38 0.04 -3.28
CA GLN A 198 10.33 -1.33 -2.76
C GLN A 198 9.87 -1.32 -1.31
N ALA A 199 9.06 -2.32 -0.97
CA ALA A 199 8.67 -2.59 0.40
C ALA A 199 9.07 -4.03 0.80
N ARG A 200 9.25 -4.23 2.10
CA ARG A 200 9.49 -5.54 2.71
C ARG A 200 8.86 -5.57 4.09
N ALA A 201 8.06 -6.59 4.38
CA ALA A 201 7.56 -6.79 5.73
C ALA A 201 8.67 -7.16 6.72
N TYR A 202 8.55 -6.64 7.94
CA TYR A 202 9.35 -7.01 9.09
C TYR A 202 8.43 -7.31 10.26
N THR A 203 8.83 -8.22 11.13
CA THR A 203 8.15 -8.50 12.39
C THR A 203 9.20 -8.72 13.43
N VAL A 204 9.14 -7.94 14.51
CA VAL A 204 10.10 -8.02 15.61
C VAL A 204 9.41 -8.67 16.79
N VAL A 205 10.08 -9.63 17.43
CA VAL A 205 9.76 -10.06 18.79
C VAL A 205 10.90 -9.66 19.71
N GLU A 206 10.55 -8.98 20.79
CA GLU A 206 11.43 -8.65 21.88
C GLU A 206 10.98 -9.40 23.13
N ILE A 207 11.83 -10.28 23.64
CA ILE A 207 11.60 -11.01 24.89
C ILE A 207 12.46 -10.37 25.97
N ILE A 208 11.81 -9.84 27.00
CA ILE A 208 12.48 -9.31 28.20
C ILE A 208 12.86 -10.45 29.15
N GLY A 209 13.81 -10.20 30.05
CA GLY A 209 14.26 -11.18 31.05
C GLY A 209 15.70 -10.91 31.45
N ASP A 210 16.32 -11.90 32.13
CA ASP A 210 17.74 -11.85 32.48
C ASP A 210 18.62 -11.70 31.23
N HIS A 211 18.15 -12.25 30.12
CA HIS A 211 18.74 -12.08 28.80
C HIS A 211 17.70 -11.49 27.85
N TYR A 212 17.94 -10.25 27.41
CA TYR A 212 17.12 -9.61 26.40
C TYR A 212 17.39 -10.24 25.03
N SER A 213 16.32 -10.61 24.34
CA SER A 213 16.38 -11.19 23.00
C SER A 213 15.53 -10.38 22.03
N LYS A 214 16.12 -10.01 20.89
CA LYS A 214 15.45 -9.32 19.79
C LYS A 214 15.64 -10.10 18.51
N THR A 215 14.55 -10.65 17.99
CA THR A 215 14.55 -11.42 16.73
C THR A 215 13.62 -10.76 15.73
N THR A 216 14.07 -10.67 14.47
CA THR A 216 13.27 -10.08 13.38
C THR A 216 13.02 -11.10 12.28
N LEU A 217 11.75 -11.38 11.99
CA LEU A 217 11.31 -12.11 10.80
C LEU A 217 11.14 -11.13 9.63
N TYR A 218 11.89 -11.35 8.55
CA TYR A 218 11.78 -10.58 7.31
C TYR A 218 10.96 -11.31 6.24
N GLY A 219 10.25 -10.55 5.42
CA GLY A 219 9.60 -11.06 4.22
C GLY A 219 10.42 -10.98 2.93
N ALA A 220 9.87 -11.58 1.89
CA ALA A 220 10.32 -11.34 0.53
C ALA A 220 10.06 -9.86 0.19
N PRO A 221 11.03 -9.15 -0.42
CA PRO A 221 10.80 -7.80 -0.88
C PRO A 221 9.89 -7.80 -2.12
N PHE A 222 9.12 -6.73 -2.30
CA PHE A 222 8.27 -6.53 -3.48
C PHE A 222 8.30 -5.08 -3.96
N SER A 223 8.11 -4.90 -5.26
CA SER A 223 8.00 -3.56 -5.86
C SER A 223 6.63 -2.98 -5.58
N ILE A 224 6.61 -1.66 -5.32
CA ILE A 224 5.37 -0.88 -5.19
C ILE A 224 5.26 0.20 -6.27
N GLY A 225 6.08 0.09 -7.33
CA GLY A 225 6.12 0.98 -8.50
C GLY A 225 7.44 1.73 -8.65
#